data_AF-A0A1S9RUG9-F1
#
_entry.id   AF-A0A1S9RUG9-F1
#
_cell.length_a   1.000
_cell.length_b   1.000
_cell.length_c   1.000
_cell.angle_alpha   90.00
_cell.angle_beta   90.00
_cell.angle_gamma   90.00
#
_symmetry.space_group_name_H-M   'P 1'
#
loop_
_entity.id
_entity.type
_entity.pdbx_description
1 polymer ?
#
loop_
_entity_poly.entity_id
_entity_poly.type
_entity_poly.pdbx_seq_one_letter_code
_entity_poly.pdbx_strand_id
1 'polypeptide(L)'
;MPRPQNQDYQSTKDVWLKEAALHIKDWHANLPSHHNEREQLLQKINHSPFIFPVKVSIYNTGSDPVTFLKWGTPFDANAAVSGVFEVCDTADGTVLPLDVLKMSRKLPASAEDLIEVAGGQVLDNMVELPGIQFQEGHDYSIVTKGIWHALWKEPLASVTESQLADLSGADRGEFRSNVALVKIG
;
A
#
# COMPACT_ATOMS: atom_id res chain seq x y z
N MET A 1 35.57 31.78 -19.29
CA MET A 1 34.20 31.37 -19.68
C MET A 1 33.63 30.50 -18.56
N PRO A 2 32.74 31.00 -17.69
CA PRO A 2 32.12 30.18 -16.67
C PRO A 2 31.00 29.32 -17.27
N ARG A 3 30.89 28.09 -16.79
CA ARG A 3 29.91 27.07 -17.18
C ARG A 3 28.56 27.44 -16.52
N PRO A 4 27.41 27.43 -17.21
CA PRO A 4 26.14 27.71 -16.56
C PRO A 4 25.79 26.57 -15.59
N GLN A 5 25.54 26.93 -14.33
CA GLN A 5 24.81 26.09 -13.38
C GLN A 5 23.33 26.18 -13.75
N ASN A 6 22.74 25.07 -14.20
CA ASN A 6 21.29 24.93 -14.18
C ASN A 6 20.89 24.27 -12.87
N GLN A 7 20.48 25.11 -11.93
CA GLN A 7 19.38 24.83 -11.02
C GLN A 7 18.10 24.62 -11.85
N ASP A 8 17.11 23.99 -11.22
CA ASP A 8 15.78 23.63 -11.72
C ASP A 8 15.65 22.26 -12.41
N TYR A 9 15.85 21.20 -11.60
CA TYR A 9 15.14 19.92 -11.79
C TYR A 9 13.86 19.92 -10.93
N GLN A 10 13.02 20.93 -11.11
CA GLN A 10 11.64 20.96 -10.62
C GLN A 10 10.75 21.48 -11.76
N SER A 11 10.41 20.62 -12.71
CA SER A 11 9.19 20.79 -13.50
C SER A 11 8.87 19.51 -14.28
N THR A 12 7.56 19.26 -14.44
CA THR A 12 6.86 18.25 -15.25
C THR A 12 6.76 16.82 -14.71
N LYS A 13 5.92 16.62 -13.67
CA LYS A 13 5.11 15.39 -13.47
C LYS A 13 3.76 15.79 -12.88
N ASP A 14 2.99 16.53 -13.67
CA ASP A 14 1.63 16.94 -13.33
C ASP A 14 0.66 15.75 -13.38
N VAL A 15 -0.20 15.72 -12.36
CA VAL A 15 -1.39 14.89 -12.14
C VAL A 15 -1.18 13.37 -12.18
N TRP A 16 -0.92 12.80 -11.01
CA TRP A 16 -0.91 11.35 -10.77
C TRP A 16 -1.79 11.07 -9.56
N LEU A 17 -2.29 9.85 -9.39
CA LEU A 17 -2.91 9.39 -8.13
C LEU A 17 -1.97 9.79 -6.98
N LYS A 18 -2.26 10.92 -6.32
CA LYS A 18 -1.40 11.47 -5.29
C LYS A 18 -2.00 10.98 -3.99
N GLU A 19 -1.16 10.26 -3.27
CA GLU A 19 -1.41 9.79 -1.93
C GLU A 19 -2.27 8.53 -1.90
N ALA A 20 -1.58 7.41 -1.74
CA ALA A 20 -2.05 6.30 -0.93
C ALA A 20 -2.01 6.76 0.54
N ALA A 21 -3.00 7.49 1.06
CA ALA A 21 -2.98 7.98 2.44
C ALA A 21 -3.15 6.81 3.42
N LEU A 22 -2.19 6.60 4.32
CA LEU A 22 -2.34 5.63 5.41
C LEU A 22 -3.14 6.27 6.56
N HIS A 23 -4.12 5.55 7.08
CA HIS A 23 -4.72 5.86 8.38
C HIS A 23 -4.57 4.64 9.29
N ILE A 24 -3.76 4.76 10.33
CA ILE A 24 -3.69 3.76 11.39
C ILE A 24 -4.85 4.04 12.34
N LYS A 25 -5.74 3.06 12.54
CA LYS A 25 -6.73 3.14 13.63
C LYS A 25 -6.05 2.66 14.91
N ASP A 26 -6.14 3.45 15.97
CA ASP A 26 -5.69 3.08 17.31
C ASP A 26 -6.36 1.76 17.73
N TRP A 27 -5.56 0.71 17.88
CA TRP A 27 -6.03 -0.56 18.40
C TRP A 27 -5.96 -0.54 19.92
N HIS A 28 -7.08 -0.28 20.58
CA HIS A 28 -7.24 -0.53 22.00
C HIS A 28 -7.90 -1.90 22.21
N ALA A 29 -7.12 -2.90 22.60
CA ALA A 29 -7.66 -4.18 23.06
C ALA A 29 -8.24 -4.04 24.47
N ASN A 30 -9.56 -4.20 24.61
CA ASN A 30 -10.18 -4.41 25.91
C ASN A 30 -9.83 -5.80 26.43
N LEU A 31 -8.85 -5.89 27.35
CA LEU A 31 -8.50 -7.15 28.00
C LEU A 31 -9.49 -7.45 29.15
N PRO A 32 -9.99 -8.69 29.26
CA PRO A 32 -10.89 -9.09 30.35
C PRO A 32 -10.17 -9.13 31.70
N SER A 33 -10.93 -8.84 32.76
CA SER A 33 -10.43 -8.67 34.14
C SER A 33 -10.22 -9.98 34.91
N HIS A 34 -10.60 -11.13 34.35
CA HIS A 34 -10.40 -12.44 34.99
C HIS A 34 -9.01 -13.02 34.69
N HIS A 35 -8.26 -13.37 35.74
CA HIS A 35 -6.85 -13.79 35.67
C HIS A 35 -6.59 -14.95 34.68
N ASN A 36 -7.44 -15.98 34.67
CA ASN A 36 -7.25 -17.14 33.78
C ASN A 36 -7.57 -16.84 32.31
N GLU A 37 -8.49 -15.92 32.04
CA GLU A 37 -8.82 -15.48 30.67
C GLU A 37 -7.72 -14.56 30.14
N ARG A 38 -7.16 -13.70 31.00
CA ARG A 38 -5.99 -12.89 30.69
C ARG A 38 -4.79 -13.75 30.32
N GLU A 39 -4.43 -14.76 31.13
CA GLU A 39 -3.27 -15.63 30.83
C GLU A 39 -3.46 -16.46 29.56
N GLN A 40 -4.68 -16.95 29.29
CA GLN A 40 -4.99 -17.64 28.03
C GLN A 40 -4.95 -16.71 26.83
N LEU A 41 -5.41 -15.45 26.97
CA LEU A 41 -5.27 -14.45 25.92
C LEU A 41 -3.81 -14.03 25.72
N LEU A 42 -3.01 -13.90 26.77
CA LEU A 42 -1.58 -13.62 26.67
C LEU A 42 -0.83 -14.76 25.97
N GLN A 43 -1.14 -16.02 26.28
CA GLN A 43 -0.60 -17.17 25.54
C GLN A 43 -1.07 -17.19 24.08
N LYS A 44 -2.35 -16.89 23.83
CA LYS A 44 -2.88 -16.85 22.47
C LYS A 44 -2.33 -15.67 21.65
N ILE A 45 -2.07 -14.52 22.28
CA ILE A 45 -1.40 -13.37 21.68
C ILE A 45 0.07 -13.70 21.40
N ASN A 46 0.74 -14.46 22.28
CA ASN A 46 2.12 -14.92 22.07
C ASN A 46 2.25 -16.02 20.99
N HIS A 47 1.16 -16.70 20.63
CA HIS A 47 1.17 -17.81 19.66
C HIS A 47 0.37 -17.54 18.36
N SER A 48 -0.43 -16.48 18.31
CA SER A 48 -1.05 -15.99 17.09
C SER A 48 -0.09 -15.00 16.45
N PRO A 49 0.18 -15.07 15.13
CA PRO A 49 0.92 -14.01 14.47
C PRO A 49 0.18 -12.70 14.75
N PHE A 50 0.87 -11.73 15.37
CA PHE A 50 0.34 -10.39 15.52
C PHE A 50 0.02 -9.86 14.11
N ILE A 51 -1.23 -9.48 13.90
CA ILE A 51 -1.71 -8.90 12.65
C ILE A 51 -1.87 -7.41 12.90
N PHE A 52 -1.17 -6.60 12.11
CA PHE A 52 -1.26 -5.15 12.18
C PHE A 52 -2.12 -4.61 11.03
N PRO A 53 -3.31 -4.07 11.31
CA PRO A 53 -4.19 -3.53 10.28
C PRO A 53 -3.72 -2.15 9.82
N VAL A 54 -3.62 -1.99 8.50
CA VAL A 54 -3.18 -0.75 7.85
C VAL A 54 -4.23 -0.31 6.84
N LYS A 55 -4.89 0.84 7.10
CA LYS A 55 -5.79 1.44 6.10
C LYS A 55 -4.95 2.19 5.08
N VAL A 56 -5.21 1.97 3.80
CA VAL A 56 -4.56 2.65 2.67
C VAL A 56 -5.62 3.28 1.79
N SER A 57 -5.40 4.50 1.31
CA SER A 57 -6.40 5.23 0.52
C SER A 57 -5.83 5.78 -0.78
N ILE A 58 -6.23 5.33 -1.97
CA ILE A 58 -5.80 5.95 -3.24
C ILE A 58 -6.75 7.09 -3.61
N TYR A 59 -6.21 8.27 -3.93
CA TYR A 59 -6.98 9.42 -4.41
C TYR A 59 -6.71 9.75 -5.88
N ASN A 60 -7.75 9.71 -6.73
CA ASN A 60 -7.69 10.20 -8.09
C ASN A 60 -7.87 11.73 -8.11
N THR A 61 -6.76 12.45 -8.27
CA THR A 61 -6.73 13.92 -8.35
C THR A 61 -7.25 14.47 -9.69
N GLY A 62 -7.43 13.63 -10.71
CA GLY A 62 -7.97 14.02 -12.01
C GLY A 62 -9.49 14.12 -12.02
N SER A 63 -10.04 14.69 -13.11
CA SER A 63 -11.48 14.73 -13.37
C SER A 63 -12.00 13.47 -14.07
N ASP A 64 -11.13 12.75 -14.77
CA ASP A 64 -11.49 11.57 -15.55
C ASP A 64 -11.27 10.28 -14.75
N PRO A 65 -12.07 9.23 -15.01
CA PRO A 65 -11.88 7.94 -14.37
C PRO A 65 -10.55 7.30 -14.80
N VAL A 66 -9.97 6.56 -13.86
CA VAL A 66 -8.74 5.80 -14.07
C VAL A 66 -8.99 4.36 -13.68
N THR A 67 -8.62 3.42 -14.55
CA THR A 67 -8.63 1.98 -14.26
C THR A 67 -7.21 1.47 -14.11
N PHE A 68 -6.93 0.68 -13.07
CA PHE A 68 -5.60 0.12 -12.89
C PHE A 68 -5.62 -1.35 -12.49
N LEU A 69 -4.53 -2.06 -12.80
CA LEU A 69 -4.27 -3.41 -12.29
C LEU A 69 -3.85 -3.37 -10.83
N LYS A 70 -4.58 -4.10 -9.97
CA LYS A 70 -4.31 -4.16 -8.53
C LYS A 70 -2.97 -4.82 -8.19
N TRP A 71 -2.36 -5.57 -9.10
CA TRP A 71 -1.15 -6.35 -8.83
C TRP A 71 0.04 -5.49 -8.39
N GLY A 72 0.66 -5.86 -7.26
CA GLY A 72 1.79 -5.11 -6.70
C GLY A 72 1.39 -3.74 -6.17
N THR A 73 0.12 -3.57 -5.79
CA THR A 73 -0.42 -2.36 -5.15
C THR A 73 -1.03 -2.72 -3.80
N PRO A 74 -1.37 -1.74 -2.95
CA PRO A 74 -2.08 -2.00 -1.71
C PRO A 74 -3.48 -2.60 -1.88
N PHE A 75 -4.02 -2.64 -3.11
CA PHE A 75 -5.32 -3.24 -3.45
C PHE A 75 -5.18 -4.66 -3.99
N ASP A 76 -3.96 -5.19 -4.09
CA ASP A 76 -3.71 -6.59 -4.40
C ASP A 76 -4.27 -7.47 -3.27
N ALA A 77 -4.94 -8.58 -3.62
CA ALA A 77 -5.37 -9.57 -2.63
C ALA A 77 -4.21 -10.13 -1.79
N ASN A 78 -2.98 -10.06 -2.31
CA ASN A 78 -1.76 -10.50 -1.64
C ASN A 78 -0.87 -9.32 -1.21
N ALA A 79 -1.44 -8.12 -1.08
CA ALA A 79 -0.67 -6.90 -0.79
C ALA A 79 0.26 -7.04 0.43
N ALA A 80 -0.24 -7.66 1.50
CA ALA A 80 0.49 -7.87 2.76
C ALA A 80 1.83 -8.61 2.60
N VAL A 81 1.96 -9.48 1.58
CA VAL A 81 3.14 -10.34 1.36
C VAL A 81 3.79 -10.10 -0.01
N SER A 82 3.39 -9.03 -0.72
CA SER A 82 3.87 -8.72 -2.06
C SER A 82 5.11 -7.81 -2.09
N GLY A 83 5.55 -7.35 -0.91
CA GLY A 83 6.64 -6.36 -0.78
C GLY A 83 6.21 -4.92 -1.02
N VAL A 84 4.90 -4.64 -1.06
CA VAL A 84 4.35 -3.28 -1.22
C VAL A 84 4.57 -2.42 0.03
N PHE A 85 4.63 -3.03 1.20
CA PHE A 85 4.82 -2.32 2.47
C PHE A 85 6.27 -2.33 2.91
N GLU A 86 6.71 -1.19 3.44
CA GLU A 86 7.98 -1.04 4.14
C GLU A 86 7.67 -0.42 5.51
N VAL A 87 8.17 -1.07 6.56
CA VAL A 87 8.01 -0.67 7.96
C VAL A 87 9.39 -0.41 8.50
N CYS A 88 9.62 0.75 9.10
CA CYS A 88 10.93 1.18 9.56
C CYS A 88 10.84 1.74 10.98
N ASP A 89 11.66 1.22 11.88
CA ASP A 89 11.85 1.75 13.22
C ASP A 89 12.49 3.14 13.12
N THR A 90 11.83 4.15 13.68
CA THR A 90 12.31 5.54 13.57
C THR A 90 13.41 5.86 14.57
N ALA A 91 13.64 5.01 15.57
CA ALA A 91 14.69 5.22 16.56
C ALA A 91 16.09 5.05 15.94
N ASP A 92 16.27 4.08 15.06
CA ASP A 92 17.55 3.72 14.46
C ASP A 92 17.53 3.59 12.93
N GLY A 93 16.35 3.69 12.30
CA GLY A 93 16.17 3.55 10.86
C GLY A 93 16.14 2.09 10.38
N THR A 94 16.04 1.12 11.28
CA THR A 94 16.02 -0.30 10.94
C THR A 94 14.71 -0.66 10.24
N VAL A 95 14.82 -1.19 9.02
CA VAL A 95 13.67 -1.76 8.30
C VAL A 95 13.29 -3.10 8.93
N LEU A 96 12.05 -3.21 9.40
CA LEU A 96 11.54 -4.47 9.93
C LEU A 96 11.35 -5.49 8.81
N PRO A 97 11.78 -6.74 9.00
CA PRO A 97 11.59 -7.79 8.01
C PRO A 97 10.11 -8.13 7.88
N LEU A 98 9.60 -8.07 6.64
CA LEU A 98 8.30 -8.61 6.25
C LEU A 98 8.52 -9.78 5.30
N ASP A 99 7.76 -10.87 5.47
CA ASP A 99 7.83 -12.00 4.56
C ASP A 99 7.26 -11.61 3.19
N VAL A 100 8.11 -11.63 2.18
CA VAL A 100 7.74 -11.33 0.79
C VAL A 100 7.73 -12.60 -0.04
N LEU A 101 6.57 -12.93 -0.59
CA LEU A 101 6.39 -14.05 -1.50
C LEU A 101 6.62 -13.60 -2.94
N LYS A 102 7.41 -14.36 -3.69
CA LYS A 102 7.50 -14.18 -5.15
C LYS A 102 6.24 -14.75 -5.79
N MET A 103 5.50 -13.88 -6.48
CA MET A 103 4.25 -14.22 -7.11
C MET A 103 4.38 -14.18 -8.63
N SER A 104 3.94 -15.24 -9.30
CA SER A 104 3.77 -15.26 -10.75
C SER A 104 2.34 -14.87 -11.09
N ARG A 105 2.16 -13.90 -11.99
CA ARG A 105 0.86 -13.47 -12.50
C ARG A 105 0.68 -13.98 -13.92
N LYS A 106 -0.53 -14.42 -14.26
CA LYS A 106 -0.88 -14.93 -15.58
C LYS A 106 -1.62 -13.86 -16.36
N LEU A 107 -1.22 -13.61 -17.61
CA LEU A 107 -1.94 -12.74 -18.53
C LEU A 107 -2.90 -13.56 -19.45
N PRO A 108 -3.99 -12.95 -19.94
CA PRO A 108 -4.52 -11.63 -19.53
C PRO A 108 -4.95 -11.65 -18.06
N ALA A 109 -4.88 -10.49 -17.41
CA ALA A 109 -5.46 -10.31 -16.07
C ALA A 109 -6.98 -10.50 -16.13
N SER A 110 -7.60 -10.97 -15.04
CA SER A 110 -9.06 -11.09 -15.00
C SER A 110 -9.69 -9.72 -14.73
N ALA A 111 -10.98 -9.56 -15.01
CA ALA A 111 -11.70 -8.32 -14.69
C ALA A 111 -11.69 -8.02 -13.17
N GLU A 112 -11.57 -9.05 -12.33
CA GLU A 112 -11.49 -8.90 -10.88
C GLU A 112 -10.12 -8.39 -10.40
N ASP A 113 -9.09 -8.43 -11.26
CA ASP A 113 -7.77 -7.87 -10.99
C ASP A 113 -7.69 -6.37 -11.28
N LEU A 114 -8.73 -5.82 -11.91
CA LEU A 114 -8.85 -4.41 -12.25
C LEU A 114 -9.70 -3.67 -11.22
N ILE A 115 -9.46 -2.37 -11.11
CA ILE A 115 -10.31 -1.48 -10.33
C ILE A 115 -10.34 -0.09 -10.96
N GLU A 116 -11.52 0.52 -10.98
CA GLU A 116 -11.73 1.90 -11.42
C GLU A 116 -11.76 2.84 -10.22
N VAL A 117 -11.17 4.02 -10.39
CA VAL A 117 -11.28 5.17 -9.51
C VAL A 117 -11.83 6.32 -10.32
N ALA A 118 -13.07 6.75 -10.05
CA ALA A 118 -13.64 7.92 -10.72
C ALA A 118 -12.83 9.19 -10.43
N GLY A 119 -12.96 10.20 -11.28
CA GLY A 119 -12.32 11.49 -11.05
C GLY A 119 -12.73 12.10 -9.71
N GLY A 120 -11.77 12.56 -8.93
CA GLY A 120 -11.99 13.10 -7.59
C GLY A 120 -12.34 12.06 -6.52
N GLN A 121 -12.38 10.76 -6.84
CA GLN A 121 -12.75 9.71 -5.90
C GLN A 121 -11.55 9.25 -5.07
N VAL A 122 -11.83 8.89 -3.81
CA VAL A 122 -10.92 8.16 -2.93
C VAL A 122 -11.40 6.72 -2.78
N LEU A 123 -10.51 5.76 -2.95
CA LEU A 123 -10.74 4.36 -2.59
C LEU A 123 -9.95 4.01 -1.35
N ASP A 124 -10.58 3.30 -0.43
CA ASP A 124 -9.96 2.79 0.78
C ASP A 124 -9.77 1.26 0.69
N ASN A 125 -8.67 0.76 1.24
CA ASN A 125 -8.47 -0.65 1.53
C ASN A 125 -7.90 -0.84 2.93
N MET A 126 -8.19 -1.97 3.56
CA MET A 126 -7.55 -2.40 4.81
C MET A 126 -6.65 -3.59 4.49
N VAL A 127 -5.36 -3.48 4.82
CA VAL A 127 -4.39 -4.56 4.65
C VAL A 127 -3.92 -5.03 6.02
N GLU A 128 -4.02 -6.32 6.26
CA GLU A 128 -3.59 -6.97 7.48
C GLU A 128 -2.14 -7.45 7.31
N LEU A 129 -1.18 -6.75 7.92
CA LEU A 129 0.24 -7.12 7.85
C LEU A 129 0.56 -8.17 8.92
N PRO A 130 0.95 -9.40 8.53
CA PRO A 130 1.24 -10.45 9.49
C PRO A 130 2.68 -10.32 10.02
N GLY A 131 2.89 -10.77 11.26
CA GLY A 131 4.22 -11.12 11.77
C GLY A 131 5.11 -9.94 12.16
N ILE A 132 4.58 -8.71 12.18
CA ILE A 132 5.35 -7.54 12.60
C ILE A 132 5.64 -7.63 14.10
N GLN A 133 6.93 -7.58 14.44
CA GLN A 133 7.40 -7.53 15.82
C GLN A 133 7.76 -6.09 16.17
N PHE A 134 6.79 -5.37 16.73
CA PHE A 134 7.05 -4.03 17.26
C PHE A 134 7.67 -4.10 18.66
N GLN A 135 8.55 -3.14 18.96
CA GLN A 135 9.11 -2.96 20.29
C GLN A 135 8.31 -1.90 21.06
N GLU A 136 8.03 -2.18 22.33
CA GLU A 136 7.37 -1.23 23.24
C GLU A 136 8.23 0.02 23.43
N GLY A 137 7.60 1.19 23.38
CA GLY A 137 8.27 2.49 23.48
C GLY A 137 8.90 3.00 22.19
N HIS A 138 8.80 2.26 21.08
CA HIS A 138 9.34 2.66 19.78
C HIS A 138 8.26 3.26 18.87
N ASP A 139 8.69 4.17 18.01
CA ASP A 139 7.88 4.78 16.94
C ASP A 139 8.30 4.17 15.59
N TYR A 140 7.33 3.84 14.75
CA TYR A 140 7.54 3.23 13.44
C TYR A 140 6.97 4.09 12.32
N SER A 141 7.63 4.06 11.17
CA SER A 141 7.13 4.63 9.93
C SER A 141 6.68 3.52 8.98
N ILE A 142 5.53 3.72 8.35
CA ILE A 142 4.99 2.81 7.33
C ILE A 142 4.79 3.59 6.04
N VAL A 143 5.22 2.99 4.94
CA VAL A 143 5.03 3.48 3.58
C VAL A 143 4.63 2.33 2.67
N THR A 144 3.85 2.65 1.64
CA THR A 144 3.64 1.75 0.51
C THR A 144 4.45 2.23 -0.69
N LYS A 145 5.04 1.29 -1.43
CA LYS A 145 5.79 1.56 -2.65
C LYS A 145 5.63 0.40 -3.62
N GLY A 146 5.78 0.68 -4.91
CA GLY A 146 5.66 -0.37 -5.92
C GLY A 146 5.61 0.20 -7.32
N ILE A 147 5.07 -0.62 -8.23
CA ILE A 147 4.92 -0.29 -9.64
C ILE A 147 3.45 -0.43 -10.01
N TRP A 148 2.86 0.62 -10.59
CA TRP A 148 1.64 0.51 -11.37
C TRP A 148 1.96 -0.30 -12.63
N HIS A 149 1.52 -1.56 -12.67
CA HIS A 149 1.81 -2.45 -13.80
C HIS A 149 1.04 -2.05 -15.06
N ALA A 150 -0.18 -1.55 -14.90
CA ALA A 150 -0.98 -0.94 -15.96
C ALA A 150 -2.01 0.02 -15.34
N LEU A 151 -2.09 1.23 -15.91
CA LEU A 151 -3.06 2.27 -15.57
C LEU A 151 -3.62 2.88 -16.85
N TRP A 152 -4.91 2.69 -17.10
CA TRP A 152 -5.63 3.28 -18.22
C TRP A 152 -6.43 4.50 -17.76
N LYS A 153 -6.38 5.59 -18.53
CA LYS A 153 -7.15 6.81 -18.29
C LYS A 153 -8.54 6.71 -18.91
N GLU A 154 -9.23 5.63 -18.58
CA GLU A 154 -10.56 5.32 -19.08
C GLU A 154 -11.35 4.52 -18.03
N PRO A 155 -12.70 4.53 -18.11
CA PRO A 155 -13.52 3.67 -17.26
C PRO A 155 -13.20 2.18 -17.50
N LEU A 156 -13.43 1.34 -16.49
CA LEU A 156 -13.19 -0.10 -16.54
C LEU A 156 -13.92 -0.76 -17.70
N ALA A 157 -15.14 -0.30 -18.00
CA ALA A 157 -15.95 -0.79 -19.11
C ALA A 157 -15.35 -0.51 -20.50
N SER A 158 -14.38 0.41 -20.60
CA SER A 158 -13.69 0.75 -21.85
C SER A 158 -12.38 -0.03 -22.04
N VAL A 159 -11.89 -0.70 -20.99
CA VAL A 159 -10.70 -1.55 -21.06
C VAL A 159 -11.05 -2.83 -21.80
N THR A 160 -10.51 -2.97 -23.01
CA THR A 160 -10.81 -4.08 -23.94
C THR A 160 -10.01 -5.34 -23.61
N GLU A 161 -10.50 -6.49 -24.08
CA GLU A 161 -9.77 -7.77 -23.99
C GLU A 161 -8.39 -7.70 -24.66
N SER A 162 -8.28 -6.99 -25.79
CA SER A 162 -7.00 -6.74 -26.46
C SER A 162 -6.03 -5.97 -25.58
N GLN A 163 -6.49 -4.90 -24.92
CA GLN A 163 -5.65 -4.14 -23.98
C GLN A 163 -5.26 -4.98 -22.78
N LEU A 164 -6.11 -5.89 -22.29
CA LEU A 164 -5.74 -6.78 -21.18
C LEU A 164 -4.76 -7.89 -21.58
N ALA A 165 -4.77 -8.32 -22.84
CA ALA A 165 -3.88 -9.36 -23.34
C ALA A 165 -2.41 -8.93 -23.33
N ASP A 166 -2.13 -7.67 -23.67
CA ASP A 166 -0.77 -7.14 -23.82
C ASP A 166 -0.48 -5.88 -22.99
N LEU A 167 -1.45 -5.43 -22.18
CA LEU A 167 -1.41 -4.19 -21.39
C LEU A 167 -1.25 -2.92 -22.24
N SER A 168 -1.65 -2.97 -23.53
CA SER A 168 -1.55 -1.83 -24.43
C SER A 168 -2.42 -0.65 -23.98
N GLY A 169 -1.96 0.56 -24.30
CA GLY A 169 -2.64 1.81 -23.92
C GLY A 169 -2.53 2.17 -22.44
N ALA A 170 -1.91 1.33 -21.61
CA ALA A 170 -1.71 1.61 -20.19
C ALA A 170 -0.41 2.39 -19.93
N ASP A 171 -0.47 3.31 -18.97
CA ASP A 171 0.72 3.89 -18.34
C ASP A 171 1.31 2.89 -17.33
N ARG A 172 2.64 2.90 -17.21
CA ARG A 172 3.41 2.14 -16.20
C ARG A 172 4.34 3.08 -15.45
N GLY A 173 4.44 2.93 -14.14
CA GLY A 173 5.31 3.79 -13.33
C GLY A 173 5.42 3.39 -11.88
N GLU A 174 6.41 3.92 -11.19
CA GLU A 174 6.60 3.71 -9.76
C GLU A 174 5.63 4.58 -8.94
N PHE A 175 5.28 4.11 -7.75
CA PHE A 175 4.57 4.90 -6.76
C PHE A 175 5.21 4.78 -5.38
N ARG A 176 4.97 5.81 -4.56
CA ARG A 176 5.27 5.82 -3.14
C ARG A 176 4.22 6.65 -2.41
N SER A 177 3.72 6.15 -1.29
CA SER A 177 2.80 6.89 -0.42
C SER A 177 3.52 7.99 0.38
N ASN A 178 2.72 8.82 1.06
CA ASN A 178 3.20 9.54 2.23
C ASN A 178 3.62 8.56 3.35
N VAL A 179 4.28 9.09 4.37
CA VAL A 179 4.68 8.36 5.57
C VAL A 179 3.56 8.42 6.59
N ALA A 180 3.25 7.27 7.19
CA ALA A 180 2.41 7.21 8.38
C ALA A 180 3.22 6.74 9.59
N LEU A 181 2.95 7.36 10.73
CA LEU A 181 3.65 7.09 11.98
C LEU A 181 2.77 6.25 12.91
N VAL A 182 3.33 5.17 13.42
CA VAL A 182 2.75 4.30 14.45
C VAL A 182 3.53 4.53 15.74
N LYS A 183 2.84 4.74 16.86
CA LYS A 183 3.46 4.78 18.19
C LYS A 183 3.07 3.52 18.94
N ILE A 184 4.06 2.85 19.53
CA ILE A 184 3.84 1.66 20.35
C ILE A 184 4.16 2.07 21.78
N GLY A 185 3.11 2.31 22.57
CA GLY A 185 3.21 2.77 23.96
C GLY A 185 3.30 1.65 24.98
#